data_AF-A0A355U4R9-F1
#
_entry.id   AF-A0A355U4R9-F1
#
_cell.length_a   1.000
_cell.length_b   1.000
_cell.length_c   1.000
_cell.angle_alpha   90.00
_cell.angle_beta   90.00
_cell.angle_gamma   90.00
#
_symmetry.space_group_name_H-M   'P 1'
#
loop_
_entity.id
_entity.type
_entity.pdbx_description
1 polymer ?
#
loop_
_entity_poly.entity_id
_entity_poly.type
_entity_poly.pdbx_seq_one_letter_code
_entity_poly.pdbx_strand_id
1 'polypeptide(L)'
;MSTPLSYITMRKEQGYRPAEKFLKYKSDPDRPLAAILSLNTIANTLGAAAVGRQATILFGSTWFGIISALTTLLVLVFSEIVPKTIGTSYWKNLMGFVTSAISFLSVLMWPLVIMVRLITNMMTKDDDEATVSREEVTAMANIGAEEG
;
A
#
# COMPACT_ATOMS: atom_id res chain seq x y z
N MET A 1 -1.58 0.47 8.62
CA MET A 1 -1.40 -1.01 8.69
C MET A 1 -2.11 -1.57 9.92
N SER A 2 -3.22 -2.28 9.74
CA SER A 2 -4.09 -2.77 10.81
C SER A 2 -3.51 -3.93 11.65
N THR A 3 -2.25 -4.32 11.41
CA THR A 3 -1.57 -5.42 12.13
C THR A 3 -0.92 -4.89 13.42
N PRO A 4 -1.32 -5.39 14.61
CA PRO A 4 -0.74 -4.98 15.88
C PRO A 4 0.75 -5.27 15.94
N LEU A 5 1.55 -4.29 16.39
CA LEU A 5 3.00 -4.44 16.50
C LEU A 5 3.36 -5.54 17.52
N SER A 6 2.61 -5.63 18.62
CA SER A 6 2.75 -6.65 19.66
C SER A 6 2.68 -8.08 19.13
N TYR A 7 1.77 -8.36 18.19
CA TYR A 7 1.64 -9.69 17.59
C TYR A 7 2.84 -10.05 16.71
N ILE A 8 3.37 -9.09 15.95
CA ILE A 8 4.54 -9.32 15.08
C ILE A 8 5.78 -9.58 15.94
N THR A 9 5.98 -8.80 17.01
CA THR A 9 7.09 -8.98 17.95
C THR A 9 7.04 -10.32 18.65
N MET A 10 5.86 -10.72 19.17
CA MET A 10 5.66 -12.05 19.76
C MET A 10 6.02 -13.18 18.77
N ARG A 11 5.59 -13.07 17.50
CA ARG A 11 5.91 -14.09 16.47
C ARG A 11 7.41 -14.13 16.15
N LYS A 12 8.10 -12.99 16.18
CA LYS A 12 9.56 -12.91 16.00
C LYS A 12 10.28 -13.63 17.16
N GLU A 13 9.86 -13.41 18.40
CA GLU A 13 10.40 -14.08 19.59
C GLU A 13 10.19 -15.59 19.54
N GLN A 14 9.07 -16.05 18.96
CA GLN A 14 8.81 -17.46 18.67
C GLN A 14 9.66 -18.05 17.52
N GLY A 15 10.63 -17.30 16.98
CA GLY A 15 11.51 -17.77 15.90
C GLY A 15 10.88 -17.78 14.50
N TYR A 16 9.70 -17.15 14.32
CA TYR A 16 9.04 -17.10 13.01
C TYR A 16 9.76 -16.13 12.07
N ARG A 17 10.64 -16.65 11.21
CA ARG A 17 11.47 -15.87 10.25
C ARG A 17 10.71 -14.79 9.46
N PRO A 18 9.49 -15.03 8.94
CA PRO A 18 8.75 -13.98 8.21
C PRO A 18 8.37 -12.77 9.08
N ALA A 19 8.23 -12.93 10.40
CA ALA A 19 7.93 -11.81 11.30
C ALA A 19 9.08 -10.78 11.36
N GLU A 20 10.33 -11.23 11.24
CA GLU A 20 11.48 -10.33 11.24
C GLU A 20 11.51 -9.42 10.01
N LYS A 21 11.26 -9.98 8.82
CA LYS A 21 11.15 -9.21 7.58
C LYS A 21 9.91 -8.29 7.60
N PHE A 22 8.79 -8.79 8.09
CA PHE A 22 7.56 -8.01 8.20
C PHE A 22 7.73 -6.81 9.15
N LEU A 23 8.50 -6.96 10.23
CA LEU A 23 8.86 -5.86 11.13
C LEU A 23 9.67 -4.79 10.39
N LYS A 24 10.65 -5.19 9.56
CA LYS A 24 11.41 -4.24 8.71
C LYS A 24 10.52 -3.46 7.75
N TYR A 25 9.53 -4.12 7.14
CA TYR A 25 8.55 -3.45 6.28
C TYR A 25 7.63 -2.49 7.02
N LYS A 26 7.40 -2.70 8.33
CA LYS A 26 6.62 -1.77 9.15
C LYS A 26 7.45 -0.57 9.61
N SER A 27 8.76 -0.75 9.80
CA SER A 27 9.70 0.34 10.12
C SER A 27 10.01 1.24 8.93
N ASP A 28 10.00 0.70 7.71
CA ASP A 28 10.17 1.44 6.45
C ASP A 28 9.03 1.08 5.50
N PRO A 29 7.83 1.69 5.69
CA PRO A 29 6.65 1.35 4.93
C PRO A 29 6.70 1.87 3.49
N ASP A 30 7.54 2.86 3.19
CA ASP A 30 7.55 3.53 1.88
C ASP A 30 7.91 2.58 0.75
N ARG A 31 8.93 1.73 0.95
CA ARG A 31 9.36 0.75 -0.06
C ARG A 31 8.27 -0.28 -0.40
N PRO A 32 7.73 -1.04 0.57
CA PRO A 32 6.70 -2.02 0.28
C PRO A 32 5.41 -1.36 -0.21
N LEU A 33 5.03 -0.18 0.30
CA LEU A 33 3.85 0.54 -0.17
C LEU A 33 4.01 1.01 -1.61
N ALA A 34 5.14 1.65 -1.95
CA ALA A 34 5.41 2.09 -3.32
C ALA A 34 5.39 0.90 -4.29
N ALA A 35 5.99 -0.24 -3.93
CA ALA A 35 5.99 -1.43 -4.76
C ALA A 35 4.57 -2.00 -4.98
N ILE A 36 3.77 -2.14 -3.92
CA ILE A 36 2.39 -2.66 -3.99
C ILE A 36 1.50 -1.72 -4.79
N LEU A 37 1.55 -0.42 -4.51
CA LEU A 37 0.74 0.59 -5.18
C LEU A 37 1.08 0.67 -6.67
N SER A 38 2.37 0.70 -7.00
CA SER A 38 2.81 0.74 -8.40
C SER A 38 2.34 -0.48 -9.18
N LEU A 39 2.46 -1.68 -8.59
CA LEU A 39 1.96 -2.90 -9.23
C LEU A 39 0.46 -2.83 -9.48
N ASN A 40 -0.33 -2.39 -8.49
CA ASN A 40 -1.78 -2.27 -8.62
C ASN A 40 -2.14 -1.28 -9.75
N THR A 41 -1.48 -0.13 -9.80
CA THR A 41 -1.67 0.87 -10.86
C THR A 41 -1.32 0.29 -12.23
N ILE A 42 -0.15 -0.34 -12.38
CA ILE A 42 0.29 -0.94 -13.64
C ILE A 42 -0.72 -2.02 -14.08
N ALA A 43 -1.11 -2.93 -13.19
CA ALA A 43 -2.03 -4.00 -13.49
C ALA A 43 -3.41 -3.46 -13.93
N ASN A 44 -3.95 -2.48 -13.21
CA ASN A 44 -5.27 -1.93 -13.52
C ASN A 44 -5.25 -1.12 -14.82
N THR A 45 -4.24 -0.27 -15.04
CA THR A 45 -4.14 0.54 -16.25
C THR A 45 -3.84 -0.30 -17.48
N LEU A 46 -2.83 -1.18 -17.43
CA LEU A 46 -2.50 -2.04 -18.57
C LEU A 46 -3.59 -3.08 -18.83
N GLY A 47 -4.17 -3.65 -17.77
CA GLY A 47 -5.28 -4.60 -17.88
C GLY A 47 -6.51 -3.98 -18.53
N ALA A 48 -6.95 -2.81 -18.05
CA ALA A 48 -8.08 -2.10 -18.64
C ALA A 48 -7.79 -1.67 -20.08
N ALA A 49 -6.58 -1.20 -20.38
CA ALA A 49 -6.19 -0.84 -21.75
C ALA A 49 -6.18 -2.06 -22.69
N ALA A 50 -5.66 -3.20 -22.23
CA ALA A 50 -5.64 -4.44 -23.00
C ALA A 50 -7.06 -4.95 -23.28
N VAL A 51 -7.93 -4.96 -22.27
CA VAL A 51 -9.34 -5.32 -22.42
C VAL A 51 -10.04 -4.34 -23.36
N GLY A 52 -9.83 -3.04 -23.22
CA GLY A 52 -10.40 -2.02 -24.09
C GLY A 52 -10.00 -2.23 -25.55
N ARG A 53 -8.70 -2.47 -25.83
CA ARG A 53 -8.21 -2.78 -27.17
C ARG A 53 -8.87 -4.04 -27.73
N GLN A 54 -8.93 -5.11 -26.94
CA GLN A 54 -9.51 -6.38 -27.37
C GLN A 54 -11.02 -6.25 -27.62
N ALA A 55 -11.71 -5.47 -26.79
CA ALA A 55 -13.12 -5.17 -26.93
C ALA A 55 -13.42 -4.45 -28.25
N THR A 56 -12.62 -3.45 -28.60
CA THR A 56 -12.78 -2.72 -29.87
C THR A 56 -12.57 -3.65 -31.07
N ILE A 57 -11.59 -4.55 -31.03
CA ILE A 57 -11.30 -5.48 -32.13
C ILE A 57 -12.44 -6.50 -32.31
N LEU A 58 -12.98 -7.06 -31.23
CA LEU A 58 -13.96 -8.14 -31.29
C LEU A 58 -15.41 -7.65 -31.46
N PHE A 59 -15.76 -6.54 -30.82
CA PHE A 59 -17.15 -6.07 -30.72
C PHE A 59 -17.37 -4.73 -31.42
N GLY A 60 -16.32 -4.09 -31.94
CA GLY A 60 -16.42 -2.78 -32.58
C GLY A 60 -16.63 -1.63 -31.59
N SER A 61 -16.63 -0.40 -32.10
CA SER A 61 -16.69 0.82 -31.30
C SER A 61 -18.03 1.02 -30.58
N THR A 62 -19.13 0.47 -31.09
CA THR A 62 -20.47 0.59 -30.50
C THR A 62 -20.56 0.00 -29.09
N TRP A 63 -19.88 -1.13 -28.85
CA TRP A 63 -19.91 -1.82 -27.56
C TRP A 63 -18.81 -1.37 -26.59
N PHE A 64 -17.88 -0.54 -27.06
CA PHE A 64 -16.72 -0.10 -26.30
C PHE A 64 -17.10 0.56 -24.97
N GLY A 65 -18.12 1.43 -24.98
CA GLY A 65 -18.56 2.13 -23.77
C GLY A 65 -19.09 1.17 -22.69
N ILE A 66 -19.93 0.21 -23.09
CA ILE A 66 -20.50 -0.78 -22.16
C ILE A 66 -19.40 -1.70 -21.62
N ILE A 67 -18.51 -2.19 -22.48
CA ILE A 67 -17.41 -3.07 -22.07
C ILE A 67 -16.44 -2.33 -21.13
N SER A 68 -16.17 -1.05 -21.39
CA SER A 68 -15.31 -0.22 -20.52
C SER A 68 -15.93 0.00 -19.14
N ALA A 69 -17.23 0.31 -19.08
CA ALA A 69 -17.95 0.45 -17.82
C ALA A 69 -17.95 -0.86 -17.01
N LEU A 70 -18.22 -1.98 -17.67
CA LEU A 70 -18.18 -3.30 -17.05
C LEU A 70 -16.78 -3.66 -16.56
N THR A 71 -15.76 -3.43 -17.38
CA THR A 71 -14.35 -3.69 -17.03
C THR A 71 -13.93 -2.87 -15.81
N THR A 72 -14.35 -1.60 -15.75
CA THR A 72 -14.08 -0.74 -14.59
C THR A 72 -14.70 -1.30 -13.32
N LEU A 73 -15.97 -1.71 -13.37
CA LEU A 73 -16.65 -2.32 -12.23
C LEU A 73 -15.94 -3.61 -11.78
N LEU A 74 -15.54 -4.45 -12.73
CA LEU A 74 -14.84 -5.70 -12.45
C LEU A 74 -13.47 -5.45 -11.80
N VAL A 75 -12.69 -4.49 -12.30
CA VAL A 75 -11.40 -4.12 -11.70
C VAL A 75 -11.59 -3.60 -10.28
N LEU A 76 -12.58 -2.71 -10.05
CA LEU A 76 -12.87 -2.20 -8.70
C LEU A 76 -13.22 -3.32 -7.72
N VAL A 77 -14.08 -4.25 -8.11
CA VAL A 77 -14.51 -5.32 -7.21
C VAL A 77 -13.38 -6.33 -6.99
N PHE A 78 -12.83 -6.88 -8.08
CA PHE A 78 -11.95 -8.05 -8.02
C PHE A 78 -10.47 -7.70 -7.84
N SER A 79 -9.99 -6.57 -8.36
CA SER A 79 -8.59 -6.14 -8.21
C SER A 79 -8.39 -5.29 -6.95
N GLU A 80 -9.40 -4.49 -6.59
CA GLU A 80 -9.25 -3.54 -5.49
C GLU A 80 -9.97 -3.97 -4.21
N ILE A 81 -11.30 -4.06 -4.21
CA ILE A 81 -12.09 -4.22 -2.98
C ILE A 81 -11.85 -5.59 -2.36
N VAL A 82 -12.03 -6.67 -3.12
CA VAL A 82 -11.92 -8.05 -2.60
C VAL A 82 -10.51 -8.33 -2.06
N PRO A 83 -9.40 -8.05 -2.78
CA PRO A 83 -8.07 -8.33 -2.26
C PRO A 83 -7.73 -7.48 -1.02
N LYS A 84 -8.16 -6.21 -0.97
CA LYS A 84 -7.97 -5.34 0.20
C LYS A 84 -8.71 -5.90 1.42
N THR A 85 -9.97 -6.33 1.25
CA THR A 85 -10.76 -6.92 2.35
C THR A 85 -10.18 -8.25 2.84
N ILE A 86 -9.70 -9.11 1.94
CA ILE A 86 -9.03 -10.35 2.32
C ILE A 86 -7.75 -10.04 3.10
N GLY A 87 -6.95 -9.08 2.63
CA GLY A 87 -5.71 -8.66 3.29
C GLY A 87 -5.93 -8.13 4.70
N THR A 88 -7.01 -7.39 4.95
CA THR A 88 -7.33 -6.87 6.29
C THR A 88 -7.97 -7.93 7.21
N SER A 89 -8.81 -8.82 6.67
CA SER A 89 -9.50 -9.84 7.46
C SER A 89 -8.61 -11.04 7.81
N TYR A 90 -7.77 -11.50 6.89
CA TYR A 90 -6.98 -12.74 7.00
C TYR A 90 -5.48 -12.51 7.18
N TRP A 91 -5.08 -11.32 7.63
CA TRP A 91 -3.67 -10.90 7.73
C TRP A 91 -2.75 -11.88 8.49
N LYS A 92 -3.26 -12.59 9.51
CA LYS A 92 -2.48 -13.56 10.30
C LYS A 92 -2.01 -14.75 9.47
N ASN A 93 -2.91 -15.32 8.67
CA ASN A 93 -2.63 -16.47 7.82
C ASN A 93 -1.84 -16.06 6.57
N LEU A 94 -2.07 -14.83 6.10
CA LEU A 94 -1.39 -14.26 4.93
C LEU A 94 0.00 -13.74 5.23
N MET A 95 0.38 -13.51 6.50
CA MET A 95 1.64 -12.88 6.88
C MET A 95 2.85 -13.51 6.20
N GLY A 96 2.97 -14.84 6.21
CA GLY A 96 4.10 -15.53 5.56
C GLY A 96 4.15 -15.31 4.06
N PHE A 97 3.02 -15.47 3.38
CA PHE A 97 2.89 -15.26 1.93
C PHE A 97 3.16 -13.80 1.55
N VAL A 98 2.52 -12.86 2.24
CA VAL A 98 2.65 -11.42 1.99
C VAL A 98 4.08 -10.95 2.20
N THR A 99 4.78 -11.41 3.24
CA THR A 99 6.20 -11.08 3.43
C THR A 99 7.04 -11.52 2.24
N SER A 100 6.80 -12.73 1.72
CA SER A 100 7.55 -13.23 0.56
C SER A 100 7.19 -12.47 -0.73
N ALA A 101 5.90 -12.23 -0.96
CA ALA A 101 5.39 -11.50 -2.11
C ALA A 101 5.93 -10.06 -2.14
N ILE A 102 5.89 -9.36 -1.01
CA ILE A 102 6.46 -8.01 -0.87
C ILE A 102 7.96 -8.03 -1.10
N SER A 103 8.68 -9.02 -0.59
CA SER A 103 10.13 -9.13 -0.81
C SER A 103 10.45 -9.25 -2.29
N PHE A 104 9.74 -10.12 -3.00
CA PHE A 104 9.90 -10.31 -4.45
C PHE A 104 9.53 -9.02 -5.20
N LEU A 105 8.38 -8.44 -4.87
CA LEU A 105 7.89 -7.24 -5.53
C LEU A 105 8.80 -6.03 -5.30
N SER A 106 9.38 -5.90 -4.11
CA SER A 106 10.32 -4.82 -3.78
C SER A 106 11.60 -4.91 -4.60
N VAL A 107 12.07 -6.12 -4.94
CA VAL A 107 13.24 -6.32 -5.81
C VAL A 107 12.87 -6.00 -7.26
N LEU A 108 11.72 -6.50 -7.73
CA LEU A 108 11.24 -6.27 -9.09
C LEU A 108 10.98 -4.78 -9.36
N MET A 109 10.35 -4.09 -8.40
CA MET A 109 9.99 -2.68 -8.48
C MET A 109 11.08 -1.75 -7.96
N TRP A 110 12.27 -2.27 -7.60
CA TRP A 110 13.36 -1.49 -7.04
C TRP A 110 13.70 -0.19 -7.81
N PRO A 111 13.81 -0.17 -9.15
CA PRO A 111 14.08 1.08 -9.87
C PRO A 111 12.97 2.11 -9.69
N LEU A 112 11.71 1.69 -9.65
CA LEU A 112 10.55 2.55 -9.48
C LEU A 112 10.47 3.09 -8.04
N VAL A 113 10.77 2.24 -7.05
CA VAL A 113 10.85 2.62 -5.64
C VAL A 113 11.91 3.70 -5.39
N ILE A 114 13.06 3.64 -6.06
CA ILE A 114 14.09 4.69 -5.98
C ILE A 114 13.55 6.01 -6.56
N MET A 115 12.91 5.97 -7.72
CA MET A 115 12.32 7.18 -8.31
C MET A 115 11.29 7.82 -7.39
N VAL A 116 10.39 7.03 -6.81
CA VAL A 116 9.40 7.53 -5.84
C VAL A 116 10.10 8.17 -4.66
N ARG A 117 11.12 7.51 -4.07
CA ARG A 117 11.89 8.08 -2.95
C ARG A 117 12.56 9.41 -3.28
N LEU A 118 13.13 9.54 -4.48
CA LEU A 118 13.74 10.79 -4.92
C LEU A 118 12.70 11.90 -5.00
N ILE A 119 11.52 11.61 -5.56
CA ILE A 119 10.41 12.57 -5.65
C ILE A 119 9.90 12.94 -4.26
N THR A 120 9.64 11.95 -3.40
CA THR A 120 9.19 12.17 -2.02
C THR A 120 10.18 13.01 -1.25
N ASN A 121 11.47 12.67 -1.25
CA ASN A 121 12.49 13.44 -0.52
C ASN A 121 12.64 14.88 -1.03
N MET A 122 12.34 15.13 -2.30
CA MET A 122 12.35 16.48 -2.86
C MET A 122 11.13 17.30 -2.42
N MET A 123 10.00 16.63 -2.16
CA MET A 123 8.77 17.27 -1.66
C MET A 123 8.78 17.47 -0.14
N THR A 124 9.34 16.53 0.62
CA THR A 124 9.35 16.55 2.09
C THR A 124 10.49 17.38 2.67
N LYS A 125 10.75 18.59 2.13
CA LYS A 125 11.73 19.51 2.73
C LYS A 125 11.35 19.86 4.18
N ASP A 126 12.01 19.20 5.13
CA ASP A 126 12.49 19.58 6.48
C ASP A 126 11.76 20.61 7.39
N ASP A 127 10.54 21.06 7.12
CA ASP A 127 9.94 22.17 7.89
C ASP A 127 8.87 21.76 8.95
N ASP A 128 8.49 20.49 9.07
CA ASP A 128 7.30 20.12 9.88
C ASP A 128 7.56 19.33 11.19
N GLU A 129 8.66 18.59 11.35
CA GLU A 129 8.82 17.77 12.58
C GLU A 129 9.09 18.61 13.84
N ALA A 130 9.86 19.69 13.73
CA ALA A 130 10.17 20.56 14.87
C ALA A 130 9.03 21.51 15.25
N THR A 131 8.19 21.85 14.27
CA THR A 131 7.02 22.72 14.45
C THR A 131 5.93 21.92 15.15
N VAL A 132 5.48 20.81 14.54
CA VAL A 132 4.39 19.95 15.07
C VAL A 132 4.62 19.51 16.51
N SER A 133 5.87 19.17 16.89
CA SER A 133 6.20 18.80 18.27
C SER A 133 5.96 19.93 19.27
N ARG A 134 6.20 21.20 18.91
CA ARG A 134 5.94 22.35 19.77
C ARG A 134 4.45 22.61 19.92
N GLU A 135 3.67 22.44 18.87
CA GLU A 135 2.22 22.58 18.95
C GLU A 135 1.59 21.46 19.78
N GLU A 136 2.04 20.20 19.65
CA GLU A 136 1.55 19.09 20.48
C GLU A 136 1.91 19.28 21.96
N VAL A 137 3.13 19.74 22.27
CA VAL A 137 3.54 20.04 23.65
C VAL A 137 2.74 21.21 24.23
N THR A 138 2.46 22.23 23.43
CA THR A 138 1.65 23.40 23.85
C THR A 138 0.19 23.01 24.06
N ALA A 139 -0.36 22.16 23.19
CA ALA A 139 -1.71 21.63 23.33
C ALA A 139 -1.86 20.78 24.61
N MET A 140 -0.89 19.90 24.90
CA MET A 140 -0.86 19.12 26.14
C MET A 140 -0.76 20.02 27.40
N ALA A 141 0.05 21.09 27.34
CA ALA A 141 0.18 22.04 28.43
C ALA A 141 -1.11 22.84 28.70
N ASN A 142 -1.82 23.24 27.64
CA ASN A 142 -3.11 23.95 27.78
C ASN A 142 -4.20 23.04 28.35
N ILE A 143 -4.29 21.79 27.91
CA ILE A 143 -5.26 20.83 28.46
C ILE A 143 -5.02 20.62 29.96
N GLY A 144 -3.75 20.49 30.38
CA GLY A 144 -3.39 20.38 31.80
C GLY A 144 -3.64 21.66 32.61
N ALA A 145 -3.71 22.83 31.97
CA ALA A 145 -4.03 24.10 32.62
C ALA A 145 -5.55 24.36 32.73
N GLU A 146 -6.36 23.80 31.84
CA GLU A 146 -7.82 23.84 31.92
C GLU A 146 -8.41 22.80 32.88
N GLU A 147 -7.73 21.66 33.09
CA GLU A 147 -8.15 20.60 34.03
C GLU A 147 -7.60 20.77 35.46
N GLY A 148 -6.87 21.85 35.74
CA GLY A 148 -6.24 22.17 37.05
C GLY A 148 -6.95 23.25 37.86
#